data_AF-A0A3N8IRT6-F1
#
_entry.id   AF-A0A3N8IRT6-F1
#
_cell.length_a   1.000
_cell.length_b   1.000
_cell.length_c   1.000
_cell.angle_alpha   90.00
_cell.angle_beta   90.00
_cell.angle_gamma   90.00
#
_symmetry.space_group_name_H-M   'P 1'
#
loop_
_entity.id
_entity.type
_entity.pdbx_description
1 polymer ?
#
loop_
_entity_poly.entity_id
_entity_poly.type
_entity_poly.pdbx_seq_one_letter_code
_entity_poly.pdbx_strand_id
1 'polypeptide(L)'
;MIELVSQYWQSYLYTDGYRFSGLAITLWLLVVSIALGFALAVPLAIARASSNRWISGPVWLYTYVFRGTPLYVQLLMCYTGIYSLQVVHNHVLLDTFFRNAMNCTLLAFVLNECAYATEIFAGAIKATPAGEIEAGMAYGMSRFKLYTRIILPSALRRSLPSYSNEVILMLHATTLAFTATVPDILKVTRDVNSATYMSFQAYGIAAVLYAVVVFALIWAFRKLETRWLAYLSPRSH
;
A
#
# COMPACT_ATOMS: atom_id res chain seq x y z
N MET A 1 5.59 -16.61 -27.82
CA MET A 1 5.96 -15.60 -26.80
C MET A 1 6.60 -14.38 -27.46
N ILE A 2 7.61 -14.56 -28.31
CA ILE A 2 8.28 -13.47 -29.04
C ILE A 2 7.29 -12.65 -29.90
N GLU A 3 6.37 -13.31 -30.61
CA GLU A 3 5.33 -12.63 -31.41
C GLU A 3 4.42 -11.74 -30.56
N LEU A 4 3.90 -12.26 -29.45
CA LEU A 4 3.09 -11.49 -28.48
C LEU A 4 3.86 -10.28 -27.92
N VAL A 5 5.13 -10.47 -27.56
CA VAL A 5 5.97 -9.37 -27.08
C VAL A 5 6.12 -8.33 -28.18
N SER A 6 6.47 -8.73 -29.41
CA SER A 6 6.67 -7.80 -30.53
C SER A 6 5.44 -6.97 -30.86
N GLN A 7 4.24 -7.54 -30.68
CA GLN A 7 2.97 -6.89 -31.00
C GLN A 7 2.43 -6.03 -29.84
N TYR A 8 2.59 -6.46 -28.59
CA TYR A 8 1.91 -5.85 -27.43
C TYR A 8 2.84 -5.21 -26.41
N TRP A 9 4.17 -5.24 -26.58
CA TRP A 9 5.11 -4.67 -25.59
C TRP A 9 4.80 -3.19 -25.28
N GLN A 10 4.31 -2.42 -26.26
CA GLN A 10 3.96 -1.02 -26.06
C GLN A 10 2.83 -0.86 -25.04
N SER A 11 1.81 -1.72 -25.08
CA SER A 11 0.69 -1.67 -24.12
C SER A 11 1.15 -1.96 -22.69
N TYR A 12 2.18 -2.79 -22.52
CA TYR A 12 2.74 -3.10 -21.19
C TYR A 12 3.70 -2.03 -20.68
N LEU A 13 4.56 -1.48 -21.55
CA LEU A 13 5.75 -0.72 -21.12
C LEU A 13 5.80 0.73 -21.63
N TYR A 14 5.23 1.03 -22.80
CA TYR A 14 5.41 2.31 -23.45
C TYR A 14 4.29 3.31 -23.10
N THR A 15 4.69 4.52 -22.71
CA THR A 15 3.79 5.65 -22.49
C THR A 15 4.14 6.74 -23.50
N ASP A 16 3.17 7.14 -24.33
CA ASP A 16 3.33 8.20 -25.35
C ASP A 16 2.96 9.61 -24.85
N GLY A 17 2.64 9.73 -23.56
CA GLY A 17 2.18 10.96 -22.91
C GLY A 17 0.66 11.12 -22.86
N TYR A 18 -0.09 10.39 -23.70
CA TYR A 18 -1.56 10.39 -23.73
C TYR A 18 -2.15 9.10 -23.17
N ARG A 19 -1.47 7.96 -23.33
CA ARG A 19 -1.88 6.63 -22.85
C ARG A 19 -0.78 6.08 -21.95
N PHE A 20 -1.11 5.90 -20.68
CA PHE A 20 -0.22 5.24 -19.73
C PHE A 20 -0.17 3.73 -19.99
N SER A 21 1.02 3.16 -19.92
CA SER A 21 1.20 1.71 -20.00
C SER A 21 0.65 0.99 -18.77
N GLY A 22 0.35 -0.30 -18.90
CA GLY A 22 -0.11 -1.12 -17.77
C GLY A 22 0.86 -1.09 -16.60
N LEU A 23 2.17 -1.16 -16.88
CA LEU A 23 3.22 -1.03 -15.85
C LEU A 23 3.20 0.34 -15.19
N ALA A 24 3.07 1.43 -15.96
CA ALA A 24 3.04 2.77 -15.41
C ALA A 24 1.84 2.98 -14.48
N ILE A 25 0.66 2.48 -14.84
CA ILE A 25 -0.54 2.54 -13.99
C ILE A 25 -0.37 1.69 -12.73
N THR A 26 0.18 0.47 -12.84
CA THR A 26 0.46 -0.39 -11.68
C THR A 26 1.41 0.30 -10.70
N LEU A 27 2.51 0.87 -11.18
CA LEU A 27 3.48 1.58 -10.33
C LEU A 27 2.89 2.85 -9.73
N TRP A 28 2.10 3.60 -10.51
CA TRP A 28 1.42 4.80 -10.02
C TRP A 28 0.43 4.46 -8.90
N LEU A 29 -0.41 3.44 -9.09
CA LEU A 29 -1.32 2.96 -8.05
C LEU A 29 -0.56 2.57 -6.79
N LEU A 30 0.49 1.75 -6.94
CA LEU A 30 1.32 1.30 -5.83
C LEU A 30 1.87 2.49 -5.03
N VAL A 31 2.55 3.42 -5.71
CA VAL A 31 3.23 4.55 -5.06
C VAL A 31 2.23 5.47 -4.37
N VAL A 32 1.11 5.80 -5.03
CA VAL A 32 0.11 6.71 -4.45
C VAL A 32 -0.63 6.05 -3.29
N SER A 33 -1.00 4.77 -3.41
CA SER A 33 -1.64 4.01 -2.33
C SER A 33 -0.75 3.92 -1.09
N ILE A 34 0.53 3.61 -1.27
CA ILE A 34 1.53 3.57 -0.19
C ILE A 34 1.73 4.95 0.42
N ALA A 35 1.91 6.00 -0.39
CA ALA A 35 2.19 7.34 0.11
C ALA A 35 1.03 7.89 0.95
N LEU A 36 -0.19 7.78 0.45
CA LEU A 36 -1.39 8.23 1.16
C LEU A 36 -1.70 7.33 2.37
N GLY A 37 -1.59 6.02 2.19
CA GLY A 37 -1.80 5.05 3.27
C GLY A 37 -0.82 5.26 4.42
N PHE A 38 0.47 5.45 4.12
CA PHE A 38 1.52 5.78 5.09
C PHE A 38 1.23 7.10 5.82
N ALA A 39 0.89 8.16 5.07
CA ALA A 39 0.63 9.47 5.64
C ALA A 39 -0.54 9.45 6.64
N LEU A 40 -1.58 8.66 6.36
CA LEU A 40 -2.71 8.44 7.26
C LEU A 40 -2.38 7.47 8.41
N ALA A 41 -1.55 6.45 8.14
CA ALA A 41 -1.18 5.44 9.12
C ALA A 41 -0.33 5.99 10.26
N VAL A 42 0.55 6.96 10.01
CA VAL A 42 1.41 7.54 11.06
C VAL A 42 0.61 8.15 12.22
N PRO A 43 -0.33 9.09 12.02
CA PRO A 43 -1.14 9.62 13.11
C PRO A 43 -2.07 8.57 13.72
N LEU A 44 -2.64 7.68 12.90
CA LEU A 44 -3.50 6.59 13.40
C LEU A 44 -2.71 5.60 14.26
N ALA A 45 -1.45 5.32 13.95
CA ALA A 45 -0.59 4.45 14.73
C ALA A 45 -0.31 5.03 16.12
N ILE A 46 -0.09 6.35 16.22
CA ILE A 46 0.05 7.04 17.50
C ILE A 46 -1.24 6.94 18.31
N ALA A 47 -2.39 7.20 17.68
CA ALA A 47 -3.71 7.06 18.31
C ALA A 47 -3.98 5.62 18.76
N ARG A 48 -3.60 4.63 17.95
CA ARG A 48 -3.74 3.20 18.21
C ARG A 48 -2.80 2.69 19.30
N ALA A 49 -1.64 3.32 19.46
CA ALA A 49 -0.69 3.07 20.54
C ALA A 49 -1.08 3.70 21.88
N SER A 50 -2.02 4.64 21.87
CA SER A 50 -2.52 5.28 23.09
C SER A 50 -3.13 4.29 24.08
N SER A 51 -2.86 4.51 25.37
CA SER A 51 -3.52 3.78 26.47
C SER A 51 -4.98 4.17 26.65
N ASN A 52 -5.40 5.32 26.11
CA ASN A 52 -6.79 5.76 26.20
C ASN A 52 -7.68 4.99 25.21
N ARG A 53 -8.56 4.13 25.74
CA ARG A 53 -9.52 3.33 24.97
C ARG A 53 -10.44 4.15 24.05
N TRP A 54 -10.72 5.40 24.39
CA TRP A 54 -11.58 6.27 23.57
C TRP A 54 -10.88 6.75 22.30
N ILE A 55 -9.55 6.80 22.33
CA ILE A 55 -8.72 7.15 21.17
C ILE A 55 -8.35 5.89 20.39
N SER A 56 -7.89 4.84 21.10
CA SER A 56 -7.41 3.62 20.44
C SER A 56 -8.53 2.70 19.96
N GLY A 57 -9.73 2.77 20.57
CA GLY A 57 -10.89 1.95 20.22
C GLY A 57 -11.42 2.18 18.79
N PRO A 58 -11.71 3.43 18.37
CA PRO A 58 -12.15 3.69 17.01
C PRO A 58 -11.13 3.27 15.94
N VAL A 59 -9.83 3.53 16.19
CA VAL A 59 -8.76 3.10 15.27
C VAL A 59 -8.62 1.59 15.24
N TRP A 60 -8.75 0.92 16.39
CA TRP A 60 -8.82 -0.54 16.45
C TRP A 60 -9.99 -1.09 15.64
N LEU A 61 -11.19 -0.52 15.76
CA LEU A 61 -12.36 -0.97 15.00
C LEU A 61 -12.13 -0.83 13.49
N TYR A 62 -11.63 0.33 13.05
CA TYR A 62 -11.26 0.56 11.65
C TYR A 62 -10.26 -0.47 11.16
N THR A 63 -9.11 -0.60 11.84
CA THR A 63 -8.06 -1.54 11.45
C THR A 63 -8.53 -2.99 11.48
N TYR A 64 -9.37 -3.36 12.45
CA TYR A 64 -9.97 -4.69 12.57
C TYR A 64 -10.87 -5.02 11.37
N VAL A 65 -11.73 -4.09 10.95
CA VAL A 65 -12.62 -4.29 9.79
C VAL A 65 -11.81 -4.41 8.49
N PHE A 66 -10.87 -3.50 8.25
CA PHE A 66 -10.12 -3.47 6.98
C PHE A 66 -9.08 -4.58 6.87
N ARG A 67 -8.47 -5.03 7.98
CA ARG A 67 -7.57 -6.19 7.97
C ARG A 67 -8.33 -7.52 8.04
N GLY A 68 -9.57 -7.50 8.53
CA GLY A 68 -10.44 -8.67 8.66
C GLY A 68 -11.29 -8.97 7.43
N THR A 69 -11.28 -8.09 6.42
CA THR A 69 -12.06 -8.27 5.18
C THR A 69 -11.14 -8.34 3.95
N PRO A 70 -11.42 -9.21 2.96
CA PRO A 70 -10.59 -9.30 1.77
C PRO A 70 -10.58 -7.99 0.98
N LEU A 71 -9.40 -7.54 0.53
CA LEU A 71 -9.26 -6.32 -0.25
C LEU A 71 -10.08 -6.34 -1.55
N TYR A 72 -10.23 -7.50 -2.18
CA TYR A 72 -11.11 -7.66 -3.34
C TYR A 72 -12.57 -7.29 -3.02
N VAL A 73 -13.08 -7.69 -1.85
CA VAL A 73 -14.43 -7.35 -1.42
C VAL A 73 -14.54 -5.85 -1.11
N GLN A 74 -13.52 -5.26 -0.49
CA GLN A 74 -13.47 -3.81 -0.25
C GLN A 74 -13.52 -3.01 -1.57
N LEU A 75 -12.75 -3.45 -2.57
CA LEU A 75 -12.74 -2.84 -3.90
C LEU A 75 -14.10 -2.92 -4.57
N LEU A 76 -14.74 -4.09 -4.58
CA LEU A 76 -16.09 -4.25 -5.14
C LEU A 76 -17.12 -3.42 -4.37
N MET A 77 -17.05 -3.39 -3.04
CA MET A 77 -17.92 -2.55 -2.22
C MET A 77 -17.76 -1.07 -2.58
N CYS A 78 -16.56 -0.58 -2.81
CA CYS A 78 -16.35 0.80 -3.27
C CYS A 78 -16.88 1.03 -4.70
N TYR A 79 -16.53 0.15 -5.63
CA TYR A 79 -16.79 0.38 -7.06
C TYR A 79 -18.24 0.09 -7.47
N THR A 80 -18.85 -0.99 -6.98
CA THR A 80 -20.21 -1.40 -7.34
C THR A 80 -21.20 -1.22 -6.19
N GLY A 81 -20.80 -1.54 -4.96
CA GLY A 81 -21.67 -1.49 -3.79
C GLY A 81 -22.14 -0.07 -3.44
N ILE A 82 -21.21 0.82 -3.09
CA ILE A 82 -21.49 2.20 -2.69
C ILE A 82 -22.11 2.99 -3.84
N TYR A 83 -21.61 2.82 -5.06
CA TYR A 83 -22.17 3.49 -6.23
C TYR A 83 -23.66 3.15 -6.43
N SER A 84 -24.12 1.94 -6.09
CA SER A 84 -25.53 1.55 -6.23
C SER A 84 -26.50 2.25 -5.25
N LEU A 85 -25.99 2.97 -4.25
CA LEU A 85 -26.82 3.65 -3.25
C LEU A 85 -27.44 4.93 -3.83
N GLN A 86 -28.75 5.09 -3.73
CA GLN A 86 -29.45 6.28 -4.23
C GLN A 86 -28.92 7.60 -3.66
N VAL A 87 -28.47 7.59 -2.39
CA VAL A 87 -27.87 8.77 -1.73
C VAL A 87 -26.60 9.23 -2.44
N VAL A 88 -25.82 8.30 -3.03
CA VAL A 88 -24.60 8.60 -3.78
C VAL A 88 -24.94 9.25 -5.11
N HIS A 89 -25.91 8.70 -5.84
CA HIS A 89 -26.38 9.25 -7.12
C HIS A 89 -27.00 10.65 -7.00
N ASN A 90 -27.72 10.91 -5.92
CA ASN A 90 -28.37 12.20 -5.71
C ASN A 90 -27.38 13.32 -5.36
N HIS A 91 -26.13 13.00 -5.06
CA HIS A 91 -25.11 13.96 -4.68
C HIS A 91 -23.99 14.01 -5.73
N VAL A 92 -23.97 15.09 -6.54
CA VAL A 92 -23.09 15.24 -7.72
C VAL A 92 -21.62 14.89 -7.46
N LEU A 93 -21.07 15.31 -6.30
CA LEU A 93 -19.68 15.01 -5.95
C LEU A 93 -19.43 13.51 -5.69
N LEU A 94 -20.37 12.84 -5.01
CA LEU A 94 -20.23 11.42 -4.69
C LEU A 94 -20.45 10.57 -5.94
N ASP A 95 -21.46 10.91 -6.76
CA ASP A 95 -21.69 10.27 -8.05
C ASP A 95 -20.44 10.34 -8.94
N THR A 96 -19.86 11.54 -9.11
CA THR A 96 -18.65 11.73 -9.91
C THR A 96 -17.46 10.94 -9.36
N PHE A 97 -17.32 10.87 -8.04
CA PHE A 97 -16.22 10.14 -7.41
C PHE A 97 -16.36 8.63 -7.59
N PHE A 98 -17.51 8.06 -7.22
CA PHE A 98 -17.73 6.60 -7.19
C PHE A 98 -17.97 5.99 -8.58
N ARG A 99 -18.36 6.81 -9.57
CA ARG A 99 -18.44 6.39 -10.97
C ARG A 99 -17.05 6.13 -11.58
N ASN A 100 -16.00 6.75 -11.04
CA ASN A 100 -14.64 6.60 -11.55
C ASN A 100 -13.95 5.39 -10.90
N ALA A 101 -13.66 4.37 -11.72
CA ALA A 101 -12.97 3.15 -11.31
C ALA A 101 -11.63 3.40 -10.60
N MET A 102 -10.84 4.38 -11.07
CA MET A 102 -9.54 4.70 -10.50
C MET A 102 -9.70 5.26 -9.07
N ASN A 103 -10.68 6.13 -8.85
CA ASN A 103 -10.96 6.72 -7.55
C ASN A 103 -11.39 5.64 -6.53
N CYS A 104 -12.30 4.76 -6.93
CA CYS A 104 -12.75 3.64 -6.09
C CYS A 104 -11.61 2.68 -5.76
N THR A 105 -10.77 2.36 -6.75
CA THR A 105 -9.60 1.50 -6.57
C THR A 105 -8.60 2.13 -5.61
N LEU A 106 -8.27 3.40 -5.83
CA LEU A 106 -7.34 4.13 -4.98
C LEU A 106 -7.87 4.23 -3.55
N LEU A 107 -9.16 4.53 -3.37
CA LEU A 107 -9.79 4.60 -2.05
C LEU A 107 -9.69 3.26 -1.31
N ALA A 108 -10.06 2.15 -1.95
CA ALA A 108 -10.00 0.83 -1.34
C ALA A 108 -8.56 0.45 -0.95
N PHE A 109 -7.59 0.68 -1.85
CA PHE A 109 -6.19 0.36 -1.60
C PHE A 109 -5.58 1.24 -0.51
N VAL A 110 -5.84 2.56 -0.51
CA VAL A 110 -5.35 3.48 0.53
C VAL A 110 -5.90 3.12 1.90
N LEU A 111 -7.20 2.81 2.00
CA LEU A 111 -7.81 2.42 3.27
C LEU A 111 -7.31 1.07 3.77
N ASN A 112 -7.02 0.13 2.87
CA ASN A 112 -6.43 -1.15 3.23
C ASN A 112 -4.99 -0.98 3.72
N GLU A 113 -4.14 -0.35 2.91
CA GLU A 113 -2.74 -0.04 3.23
C GLU A 113 -2.63 0.70 4.56
N CYS A 114 -3.44 1.74 4.75
CA CYS A 114 -3.48 2.53 5.97
C CYS A 114 -3.77 1.65 7.20
N ALA A 115 -4.70 0.70 7.09
CA ALA A 115 -5.05 -0.19 8.19
C ALA A 115 -3.91 -1.15 8.57
N TYR A 116 -3.25 -1.76 7.58
CA TYR A 116 -2.10 -2.64 7.80
C TYR A 116 -0.89 -1.87 8.35
N ALA A 117 -0.53 -0.74 7.72
CA ALA A 117 0.56 0.12 8.15
C ALA A 117 0.35 0.68 9.56
N THR A 118 -0.89 1.06 9.91
CA THR A 118 -1.25 1.55 11.26
C THR A 118 -0.89 0.52 12.33
N GLU A 119 -1.22 -0.75 12.11
CA GLU A 119 -0.96 -1.82 13.08
C GLU A 119 0.53 -2.20 13.16
N ILE A 120 1.23 -2.19 12.01
CA ILE A 120 2.69 -2.38 11.96
C ILE A 120 3.39 -1.29 12.79
N PHE A 121 3.06 -0.02 12.55
CA PHE A 121 3.68 1.11 13.24
C PHE A 121 3.26 1.19 14.71
N ALA A 122 1.98 0.94 15.03
CA ALA A 122 1.51 0.91 16.42
C ALA A 122 2.18 -0.21 17.22
N GLY A 123 2.41 -1.38 16.61
CA GLY A 123 3.19 -2.47 17.20
C GLY A 123 4.62 -2.03 17.50
N ALA A 124 5.29 -1.38 16.55
CA ALA A 124 6.64 -0.87 16.73
C ALA A 124 6.73 0.23 17.80
N ILE A 125 5.74 1.14 17.86
CA ILE A 125 5.65 2.17 18.91
C ILE A 125 5.55 1.51 20.28
N LYS A 126 4.66 0.53 20.45
CA LYS A 126 4.49 -0.20 21.73
C LYS A 126 5.71 -1.02 22.12
N ALA A 127 6.47 -1.50 21.15
CA ALA A 127 7.70 -2.26 21.37
C ALA A 127 8.94 -1.38 21.62
N THR A 128 8.78 -0.05 21.71
CA THR A 128 9.89 0.85 22.02
C THR A 128 10.45 0.55 23.43
N PRO A 129 11.77 0.35 23.60
CA PRO A 129 12.36 0.03 24.89
C PRO A 129 12.07 1.09 25.95
N ALA A 130 11.70 0.65 27.16
CA ALA A 130 11.42 1.55 28.28
C ALA A 130 12.63 2.46 28.59
N GLY A 131 13.85 1.95 28.50
CA GLY A 131 15.07 2.74 28.72
C GLY A 131 15.24 3.93 27.77
N GLU A 132 14.80 3.84 26.50
CA GLU A 132 14.82 4.99 25.58
C GLU A 132 13.83 6.08 26.01
N ILE A 133 12.67 5.65 26.52
CA ILE A 133 11.62 6.53 27.01
C ILE A 133 12.04 7.19 28.33
N GLU A 134 12.55 6.41 29.28
CA GLU A 134 13.05 6.85 30.59
C GLU A 134 14.22 7.81 30.46
N ALA A 135 15.19 7.53 29.58
CA ALA A 135 16.31 8.44 29.31
C ALA A 135 15.84 9.79 28.77
N GLY A 136 14.88 9.79 27.85
CA GLY A 136 14.29 11.03 27.33
C GLY A 136 13.54 11.82 28.41
N MET A 137 12.81 11.14 29.30
CA MET A 137 12.13 11.78 30.43
C MET A 137 13.11 12.36 31.45
N ALA A 138 14.18 11.63 31.79
CA ALA A 138 15.24 12.10 32.69
C ALA A 138 15.98 13.33 32.13
N TYR A 139 16.10 13.43 30.81
CA TYR A 139 16.62 14.63 30.12
C TYR A 139 15.63 15.81 30.09
N GLY A 140 14.42 15.64 30.63
CA GLY A 140 13.40 16.70 30.70
C GLY A 140 12.58 16.87 29.42
N MET A 141 12.51 15.86 28.54
CA MET A 141 11.66 15.93 27.36
C MET A 141 10.17 15.89 27.72
N SER A 142 9.39 16.84 27.17
CA SER A 142 7.93 16.72 27.19
C SER A 142 7.46 15.54 26.35
N ARG A 143 6.25 15.02 26.62
CA ARG A 143 5.68 13.89 25.85
C ARG A 143 5.72 14.12 24.33
N PHE A 144 5.42 15.35 23.88
CA PHE A 144 5.48 15.67 22.46
C PHE A 144 6.91 15.59 21.89
N LYS A 145 7.91 16.11 22.61
CA LYS A 145 9.33 16.00 22.20
C LYS A 145 9.78 14.54 22.20
N LEU A 146 9.37 13.76 23.19
CA LEU A 146 9.67 12.34 23.28
C LEU A 146 9.13 11.57 22.07
N TYR A 147 7.86 11.79 21.71
CA TYR A 147 7.25 11.13 20.56
C TYR A 147 7.89 11.53 19.23
N THR A 148 8.08 12.83 19.01
CA THR A 148 8.60 13.35 17.73
C THR A 148 10.08 13.09 17.50
N ARG A 149 10.89 13.01 18.57
CA ARG A 149 12.36 12.88 18.44
C ARG A 149 12.90 11.49 18.74
N ILE A 150 12.20 10.69 19.56
CA ILE A 150 12.68 9.37 19.97
C ILE A 150 11.75 8.29 19.43
N ILE A 151 10.50 8.26 19.91
CA ILE A 151 9.60 7.11 19.69
C ILE A 151 9.26 6.94 18.22
N LEU A 152 8.73 7.98 17.55
CA LEU A 152 8.25 7.86 16.18
C LEU A 152 9.38 7.59 15.18
N PRO A 153 10.52 8.32 15.19
CA PRO A 153 11.64 7.99 14.31
C PRO A 153 12.23 6.60 14.55
N SER A 154 12.31 6.16 15.81
CA SER A 154 12.82 4.83 16.17
C SER A 154 11.86 3.73 15.68
N ALA A 155 10.57 3.88 15.98
CA ALA A 155 9.52 2.94 15.59
C ALA A 155 9.43 2.76 14.07
N LEU A 156 9.40 3.87 13.31
CA LEU A 156 9.33 3.81 11.84
C LEU A 156 10.56 3.14 11.20
N ARG A 157 11.76 3.37 11.75
CA ARG A 157 12.97 2.67 11.28
C ARG A 157 12.91 1.18 11.60
N ARG A 158 12.51 0.82 12.83
CA ARG A 158 12.44 -0.58 13.28
C ARG A 158 11.34 -1.37 12.57
N SER A 159 10.27 -0.72 12.16
CA SER A 159 9.19 -1.32 11.39
C SER A 159 9.51 -1.50 9.91
N LEU A 160 10.62 -0.94 9.41
CA LEU A 160 10.95 -0.94 7.99
C LEU A 160 10.93 -2.34 7.36
N PRO A 161 11.47 -3.42 8.00
CA PRO A 161 11.40 -4.75 7.41
C PRO A 161 9.96 -5.28 7.26
N SER A 162 9.15 -5.13 8.31
CA SER A 162 7.73 -5.53 8.26
C SER A 162 6.94 -4.70 7.26
N TYR A 163 7.23 -3.40 7.16
CA TYR A 163 6.59 -2.50 6.21
C TYR A 163 6.99 -2.77 4.77
N SER A 164 8.25 -3.16 4.53
CA SER A 164 8.73 -3.54 3.19
C SER A 164 7.98 -4.76 2.67
N ASN A 165 7.68 -5.73 3.54
CA ASN A 165 6.83 -6.87 3.18
C ASN A 165 5.40 -6.44 2.82
N GLU A 166 4.83 -5.50 3.58
CA GLU A 166 3.49 -4.96 3.28
C GLU A 166 3.45 -4.27 1.92
N VAL A 167 4.46 -3.46 1.58
CA VAL A 167 4.59 -2.82 0.26
C VAL A 167 4.62 -3.85 -0.88
N ILE A 168 5.32 -4.98 -0.69
CA ILE A 168 5.36 -6.07 -1.68
C ILE A 168 3.99 -6.74 -1.80
N LEU A 169 3.30 -6.97 -0.68
CA LEU A 169 1.93 -7.48 -0.68
C LEU A 169 0.96 -6.52 -1.38
N MET A 170 1.12 -5.21 -1.17
CA MET A 170 0.33 -4.19 -1.85
C MET A 170 0.59 -4.19 -3.36
N LEU A 171 1.84 -4.40 -3.82
CA LEU A 171 2.12 -4.60 -5.25
C LEU A 171 1.36 -5.81 -5.80
N HIS A 172 1.34 -6.94 -5.10
CA HIS A 172 0.54 -8.08 -5.52
C HIS A 172 -0.96 -7.76 -5.51
N ALA A 173 -1.44 -7.02 -4.52
CA ALA A 173 -2.83 -6.58 -4.44
C ALA A 173 -3.24 -5.65 -5.59
N THR A 174 -2.31 -4.89 -6.19
CA THR A 174 -2.63 -4.06 -7.37
C THR A 174 -3.20 -4.87 -8.53
N THR A 175 -2.89 -6.17 -8.60
CA THR A 175 -3.49 -7.11 -9.56
C THR A 175 -5.00 -7.22 -9.44
N LEU A 176 -5.63 -6.72 -8.37
CA LEU A 176 -7.08 -6.67 -8.25
C LEU A 176 -7.69 -5.48 -9.01
N ALA A 177 -6.90 -4.47 -9.39
CA ALA A 177 -7.40 -3.25 -10.02
C ALA A 177 -8.11 -3.52 -11.36
N PHE A 178 -7.67 -4.50 -12.15
CA PHE A 178 -8.33 -4.85 -13.41
C PHE A 178 -9.81 -5.28 -13.24
N THR A 179 -10.21 -5.77 -12.06
CA THR A 179 -11.60 -6.17 -11.81
C THR A 179 -12.53 -4.97 -11.75
N ALA A 180 -12.01 -3.82 -11.33
CA ALA A 180 -12.67 -2.53 -11.44
C ALA A 180 -12.41 -1.85 -12.79
N THR A 181 -11.92 -2.58 -13.80
CA THR A 181 -11.60 -2.09 -15.16
C THR A 181 -10.43 -1.10 -15.28
N VAL A 182 -9.62 -0.95 -14.22
CA VAL A 182 -8.43 -0.10 -14.26
C VAL A 182 -7.37 -0.70 -15.21
N PRO A 183 -6.76 0.08 -16.12
CA PRO A 183 -5.82 -0.41 -17.13
C PRO A 183 -4.41 -0.68 -16.58
N ASP A 184 -4.31 -1.58 -15.62
CA ASP A 184 -3.05 -2.06 -15.05
C ASP A 184 -2.42 -3.20 -15.91
N ILE A 185 -1.29 -3.78 -15.47
CA ILE A 185 -0.64 -4.90 -16.16
C ILE A 185 -1.63 -6.05 -16.40
N LEU A 186 -2.44 -6.44 -15.41
CA LEU A 186 -3.38 -7.55 -15.59
C LEU A 186 -4.53 -7.22 -16.53
N LYS A 187 -5.00 -5.98 -16.58
CA LYS A 187 -5.99 -5.56 -17.57
C LYS A 187 -5.47 -5.70 -18.99
N VAL A 188 -4.24 -5.22 -19.25
CA VAL A 188 -3.57 -5.41 -20.55
C VAL A 188 -3.42 -6.89 -20.86
N THR A 189 -3.02 -7.70 -19.87
CA THR A 189 -2.87 -9.15 -20.00
C THR A 189 -4.17 -9.83 -20.39
N ARG A 190 -5.28 -9.46 -19.73
CA ARG A 190 -6.61 -9.99 -20.03
C ARG A 190 -7.05 -9.63 -21.45
N ASP A 191 -6.82 -8.39 -21.87
CA ASP A 191 -7.20 -7.93 -23.20
C ASP A 191 -6.40 -8.64 -24.31
N VAL A 192 -5.09 -8.86 -24.10
CA VAL A 192 -4.23 -9.66 -24.99
C VAL A 192 -4.68 -11.11 -25.05
N ASN A 193 -4.98 -11.72 -23.91
CA ASN A 193 -5.49 -13.09 -23.85
C ASN A 193 -6.84 -13.22 -24.57
N SER A 194 -7.75 -12.27 -24.40
CA SER A 194 -9.04 -12.27 -25.10
C SER A 194 -8.90 -12.10 -26.61
N ALA A 195 -7.89 -11.38 -27.08
CA ALA A 195 -7.64 -11.18 -28.51
C ALA A 195 -6.92 -12.37 -29.18
N THR A 196 -6.06 -13.07 -28.45
CA THR A 196 -5.16 -14.10 -29.02
C THR A 196 -5.46 -15.52 -28.56
N TYR A 197 -6.24 -15.69 -27.48
CA TYR A 197 -6.48 -16.95 -26.77
C TYR A 197 -5.20 -17.63 -26.24
N MET A 198 -4.08 -16.90 -26.19
CA MET A 198 -2.77 -17.40 -25.74
C MET A 198 -2.56 -17.14 -24.24
N SER A 199 -3.33 -17.85 -23.39
CA SER A 199 -3.35 -17.58 -21.95
C SER A 199 -2.00 -17.79 -21.27
N PHE A 200 -1.35 -18.92 -21.51
CA PHE A 200 -0.06 -19.22 -20.86
C PHE A 200 1.01 -18.16 -21.16
N GLN A 201 1.08 -17.71 -22.40
CA GLN A 201 2.06 -16.72 -22.84
C GLN A 201 1.71 -15.32 -22.32
N ALA A 202 0.44 -14.90 -22.36
CA ALA A 202 0.02 -13.59 -21.87
C ALA A 202 0.26 -13.45 -20.36
N TYR A 203 -0.22 -14.40 -19.56
CA TYR A 203 0.00 -14.38 -18.11
C TYR A 203 1.47 -14.65 -17.73
N GLY A 204 2.22 -15.38 -18.57
CA GLY A 204 3.66 -15.55 -18.40
C GLY A 204 4.42 -14.22 -18.53
N ILE A 205 4.06 -13.36 -19.49
CA ILE A 205 4.63 -12.01 -19.61
C ILE A 205 4.31 -11.18 -18.38
N ALA A 206 3.05 -11.19 -17.93
CA ALA A 206 2.64 -10.49 -16.71
C ALA A 206 3.43 -10.94 -15.48
N ALA A 207 3.59 -12.26 -15.30
CA ALA A 207 4.33 -12.83 -14.17
C ALA A 207 5.79 -12.36 -14.16
N VAL A 208 6.46 -12.34 -15.32
CA VAL A 208 7.82 -11.81 -15.43
C VAL A 208 7.88 -10.32 -15.08
N LEU A 209 6.93 -9.51 -15.57
CA LEU A 209 6.88 -8.09 -15.25
C LEU A 209 6.71 -7.84 -13.75
N TYR A 210 5.74 -8.50 -13.10
CA TYR A 210 5.57 -8.39 -11.65
C TYR A 210 6.81 -8.88 -10.89
N ALA A 211 7.43 -9.98 -11.31
CA ALA A 211 8.65 -10.48 -10.67
C ALA A 211 9.81 -9.49 -10.74
N VAL A 212 10.02 -8.84 -11.89
CA VAL A 212 11.04 -7.79 -12.06
C VAL A 212 10.79 -6.64 -11.09
N VAL A 213 9.54 -6.16 -10.97
CA VAL A 213 9.19 -5.07 -10.05
C VAL A 213 9.40 -5.51 -8.59
N VAL A 214 8.96 -6.70 -8.21
CA VAL A 214 9.17 -7.26 -6.86
C VAL A 214 10.65 -7.33 -6.52
N PHE A 215 11.49 -7.88 -7.39
CA PHE A 215 12.93 -7.98 -7.14
C PHE A 215 13.61 -6.61 -7.05
N ALA A 216 13.17 -5.64 -7.87
CA ALA A 216 13.65 -4.27 -7.78
C ALA A 216 13.29 -3.62 -6.43
N LEU A 217 12.05 -3.81 -5.95
CA LEU A 217 11.60 -3.32 -4.64
C LEU A 217 12.37 -4.00 -3.50
N ILE A 218 12.52 -5.33 -3.51
CA ILE A 218 13.30 -6.06 -2.50
C ILE A 218 14.73 -5.53 -2.44
N TRP A 219 15.38 -5.36 -3.60
CA TRP A 219 16.73 -4.81 -3.66
C TRP A 219 16.81 -3.40 -3.08
N ALA A 220 15.85 -2.54 -3.40
CA ALA A 220 15.77 -1.18 -2.88
C ALA A 220 15.58 -1.16 -1.35
N PHE A 221 14.64 -1.97 -0.82
CA PHE A 221 14.39 -2.06 0.61
C PHE A 221 15.56 -2.65 1.38
N ARG A 222 16.25 -3.69 0.85
CA ARG A 222 17.46 -4.22 1.49
C ARG A 222 18.56 -3.17 1.61
N LYS A 223 18.72 -2.29 0.61
CA LYS A 223 19.65 -1.15 0.72
C LYS A 223 19.21 -0.12 1.76
N LEU A 224 17.92 0.15 1.89
CA LEU A 224 17.39 1.05 2.92
C LEU A 224 17.55 0.47 4.33
N GLU A 225 17.23 -0.81 4.51
CA GLU A 225 17.38 -1.55 5.76
C GLU A 225 18.83 -1.55 6.23
N THR A 226 19.78 -1.93 5.37
CA THR A 226 21.21 -1.93 5.72
C THR A 226 21.70 -0.55 6.15
N ARG A 227 21.19 0.54 5.55
CA ARG A 227 21.54 1.90 5.93
C ARG A 227 20.88 2.36 7.23
N TRP A 228 19.59 2.11 7.41
CA TRP A 228 18.80 2.65 8.53
C TRP A 228 18.83 1.78 9.78
N LEU A 229 19.11 0.48 9.65
CA LEU A 229 19.24 -0.46 10.76
C LEU A 229 20.71 -0.75 11.13
N ALA A 230 21.67 -0.07 10.49
CA ALA A 230 23.09 -0.22 10.80
C ALA A 230 23.42 -0.09 12.31
N TYR A 231 22.69 0.77 13.03
CA TYR A 231 22.88 0.98 14.46
C TYR A 231 22.46 -0.21 15.34
N LEU A 232 21.65 -1.15 14.82
CA LEU A 232 21.25 -2.38 15.50
C LEU A 232 22.14 -3.57 15.15
N SER A 233 23.08 -3.42 14.20
CA SER A 233 23.99 -4.50 13.87
C SER A 233 24.81 -4.89 15.11
N PRO A 234 24.89 -6.19 15.47
CA PRO A 234 25.69 -6.62 16.60
C PRO A 234 27.12 -6.19 16.35
N ARG A 235 27.69 -5.40 17.29
CA ARG A 235 29.11 -5.07 17.25
C ARG A 235 29.87 -6.38 17.40
N SER A 236 30.51 -6.81 16.32
CA SER A 236 31.50 -7.86 16.36
C SER A 236 32.63 -7.38 17.26
N HIS A 237 32.72 -7.94 18.47
CA HIS A 237 33.90 -7.85 19.32
C HIS A 237 34.95 -8.84 18.85
#